data_AF-A0A2K2VHU6-F1
#
_entry.id   AF-A0A2K2VHU6-F1
#
_cell.length_a   1.000
_cell.length_b   1.000
_cell.length_c   1.000
_cell.angle_alpha   90.00
_cell.angle_beta   90.00
_cell.angle_gamma   90.00
#
_symmetry.space_group_name_H-M   'P 1'
#
loop_
_entity.id
_entity.type
_entity.pdbx_description
1 polymer ?
#
loop_
_entity_poly.entity_id
_entity_poly.type
_entity_poly.pdbx_seq_one_letter_code
_entity_poly.pdbx_strand_id
1 'polypeptide(L)'
;MNNNKKDKRRPENAELRRRIDRLMHEGSTFIEQNFKALDIAEYRYQINEAVEELCLDEDTVYQLVEDYIIQILKSKIIFYEYIHELKIDELENRVLDYTNIRNLAHKNLGVVRNLRIKDAEKLLKTIMYEEDLDYLRLCVKALEISAVKLNPLCAYEILKLIQVKNSL
;
A
#
# COMPACT_ATOMS: atom_id res chain seq x y z
N MET A 1 -21.12 11.17 35.99
CA MET A 1 -22.30 10.58 35.31
C MET A 1 -21.82 9.59 34.29
N ASN A 2 -22.38 8.38 34.37
CA ASN A 2 -21.89 7.15 33.76
C ASN A 2 -22.40 6.99 32.31
N ASN A 3 -21.52 6.50 31.43
CA ASN A 3 -21.77 5.73 30.20
C ASN A 3 -22.96 6.07 29.29
N ASN A 4 -22.69 6.60 28.08
CA ASN A 4 -23.38 6.16 26.86
C ASN A 4 -22.70 6.56 25.53
N LYS A 5 -21.38 6.45 25.41
CA LYS A 5 -20.75 6.25 24.08
C LYS A 5 -20.81 4.77 23.69
N LYS A 6 -22.02 4.19 23.69
CA LYS A 6 -22.28 3.04 22.83
C LYS A 6 -22.55 3.63 21.46
N ASP A 7 -21.49 3.82 20.69
CA ASP A 7 -21.61 3.98 19.25
C ASP A 7 -22.52 2.86 18.77
N LYS A 8 -23.73 3.25 18.37
CA LYS A 8 -24.78 2.33 17.97
C LYS A 8 -24.19 1.47 16.86
N ARG A 9 -24.10 0.15 17.11
CA ARG A 9 -23.79 -0.90 16.13
C ARG A 9 -24.83 -0.82 15.01
N ARG A 10 -24.65 0.08 14.05
CA ARG A 10 -25.47 0.16 12.83
C ARG A 10 -25.11 -1.02 11.93
N PRO A 11 -26.09 -1.66 11.25
CA PRO A 11 -25.83 -2.78 10.34
C PRO A 11 -24.79 -2.44 9.25
N GLU A 12 -24.79 -1.20 8.78
CA GLU A 12 -23.83 -0.64 7.81
C GLU A 12 -22.38 -0.77 8.29
N ASN A 13 -22.13 -0.57 9.59
CA ASN A 13 -20.79 -0.74 10.18
C ASN A 13 -20.38 -2.22 10.26
N ALA A 14 -21.34 -3.13 10.39
CA ALA A 14 -21.06 -4.57 10.39
C ALA A 14 -20.76 -5.10 8.97
N GLU A 15 -21.47 -4.59 7.96
CA GLU A 15 -21.19 -4.93 6.57
C GLU A 15 -19.84 -4.39 6.11
N LEU A 16 -19.51 -3.14 6.44
CA LEU A 16 -18.20 -2.55 6.15
C LEU A 16 -17.06 -3.36 6.79
N ARG A 17 -17.21 -3.75 8.07
CA ARG A 17 -16.24 -4.62 8.76
C ARG A 17 -16.05 -5.95 8.03
N ARG A 18 -17.13 -6.64 7.65
CA ARG A 18 -17.03 -7.90 6.89
C ARG A 18 -16.34 -7.73 5.54
N ARG A 19 -16.58 -6.61 4.85
CA ARG A 19 -15.89 -6.30 3.58
C ARG A 19 -14.40 -6.07 3.81
N ILE A 20 -14.03 -5.32 4.85
CA ILE A 20 -12.62 -5.12 5.24
C ILE A 20 -11.98 -6.47 5.58
N ASP A 21 -12.60 -7.28 6.44
CA ASP A 21 -12.06 -8.59 6.85
C ASP A 21 -11.79 -9.50 5.63
N ARG A 22 -12.73 -9.52 4.67
CA ARG A 22 -12.56 -10.27 3.42
C ARG A 22 -11.39 -9.75 2.60
N LEU A 23 -11.30 -8.43 2.40
CA LEU A 23 -10.19 -7.80 1.67
C LEU A 23 -8.84 -8.10 2.32
N MET A 24 -8.78 -8.09 3.65
CA MET A 24 -7.57 -8.41 4.42
C MET A 24 -7.16 -9.87 4.25
N HIS A 25 -8.13 -10.78 4.25
CA HIS A 25 -7.89 -12.20 4.01
C HIS A 25 -7.40 -12.45 2.57
N GLU A 26 -8.14 -11.96 1.56
CA GLU A 26 -7.77 -12.08 0.14
C GLU A 26 -6.39 -11.47 -0.14
N GLY A 27 -6.11 -10.29 0.43
CA GLY A 27 -4.80 -9.64 0.30
C GLY A 27 -3.67 -10.44 0.95
N SER A 28 -3.92 -11.10 2.08
CA SER A 28 -2.91 -11.95 2.71
C SER A 28 -2.62 -13.19 1.88
N THR A 29 -3.66 -13.86 1.38
CA THR A 29 -3.53 -15.00 0.47
C THR A 29 -2.77 -14.60 -0.81
N PHE A 30 -3.05 -13.42 -1.36
CA PHE A 30 -2.32 -12.90 -2.53
C PHE A 30 -0.83 -12.74 -2.25
N ILE A 31 -0.45 -12.15 -1.11
CA ILE A 31 0.96 -11.97 -0.75
C ILE A 31 1.65 -13.32 -0.53
N GLU A 32 1.02 -14.25 0.18
CA GLU A 32 1.57 -15.57 0.45
C GLU A 32 1.85 -16.35 -0.86
N GLN A 33 0.91 -16.32 -1.80
CA GLN A 33 1.02 -17.05 -3.07
C GLN A 33 2.11 -16.48 -3.99
N ASN A 34 2.24 -15.15 -4.05
CA ASN A 34 3.10 -14.49 -5.05
C ASN A 34 4.48 -14.08 -4.49
N PHE A 35 4.62 -13.95 -3.16
CA PHE A 35 5.81 -13.35 -2.52
C PHE A 35 6.34 -14.19 -1.36
N LYS A 36 6.14 -15.51 -1.38
CA LYS A 36 6.68 -16.44 -0.37
C LYS A 36 8.19 -16.25 -0.16
N ALA A 37 8.94 -16.03 -1.23
CA ALA A 37 10.39 -15.84 -1.19
C ALA A 37 10.82 -14.53 -0.51
N LEU A 38 9.94 -13.52 -0.43
CA LEU A 38 10.27 -12.23 0.19
C LEU A 38 10.09 -12.26 1.72
N ASP A 39 9.47 -13.30 2.29
CA ASP A 39 9.22 -13.40 3.73
C ASP A 39 8.50 -12.14 4.27
N ILE A 40 7.36 -11.81 3.65
CA ILE A 40 6.53 -10.64 3.98
C ILE A 40 5.08 -11.01 4.33
N ALA A 41 4.67 -12.27 4.16
CA ALA A 41 3.28 -12.69 4.35
C ALA A 41 2.80 -12.50 5.80
N GLU A 42 3.66 -12.83 6.76
CA GLU A 42 3.37 -12.77 8.20
C GLU A 42 3.76 -11.45 8.86
N TYR A 43 4.28 -10.49 8.09
CA TYR A 43 4.72 -9.22 8.65
C TYR A 43 3.54 -8.43 9.23
N ARG A 44 3.72 -7.92 10.45
CA ARG A 44 2.76 -7.04 11.12
C ARG A 44 3.49 -5.82 11.63
N TYR A 45 3.15 -4.68 11.05
CA TYR A 45 3.70 -3.40 11.47
C TYR A 45 3.42 -3.14 12.95
N GLN A 46 4.48 -2.76 13.69
CA GLN A 46 4.41 -2.36 15.09
C GLN A 46 4.73 -0.87 15.17
N ILE A 47 3.72 -0.05 15.46
CA ILE A 47 3.90 1.41 15.50
C ILE A 47 4.94 1.85 16.55
N ASN A 48 5.07 1.09 17.64
CA ASN A 48 6.02 1.36 18.72
C ASN A 48 7.47 1.38 18.22
N GLU A 49 7.84 0.56 17.23
CA GLU A 49 9.19 0.58 16.65
C GLU A 49 9.48 1.97 16.03
N ALA A 50 8.51 2.53 15.30
CA ALA A 50 8.66 3.86 14.70
C ALA A 50 8.59 4.99 15.74
N VAL A 51 7.74 4.87 16.76
CA VAL A 51 7.65 5.84 17.87
C VAL A 51 8.98 5.96 18.61
N GLU A 52 9.57 4.83 18.99
CA GLU A 52 10.83 4.78 19.72
C GLU A 52 12.00 5.31 18.88
N GLU A 53 12.10 4.91 17.62
CA GLU A 53 13.25 5.28 16.78
C GLU A 53 13.17 6.71 16.23
N LEU A 54 11.96 7.22 15.96
CA LEU A 54 11.76 8.59 15.48
C LEU A 54 11.70 9.61 16.61
N CYS A 55 11.59 9.17 17.87
CA CYS A 55 11.37 10.03 19.04
C CYS A 55 10.14 10.95 18.87
N LEU A 56 9.06 10.39 18.29
CA LEU A 56 7.79 11.07 18.06
C LEU A 56 6.72 10.49 18.96
N ASP A 57 5.66 11.24 19.24
CA ASP A 57 4.47 10.69 19.88
C ASP A 57 3.68 9.78 18.91
N GLU A 58 2.88 8.88 19.48
CA GLU A 58 2.13 7.88 18.72
C GLU A 58 1.15 8.53 17.73
N ASP A 59 0.48 9.63 18.11
CA ASP A 59 -0.47 10.34 17.25
C ASP A 59 0.22 10.92 16.00
N THR A 60 1.40 11.51 16.17
CA THR A 60 2.22 11.98 15.04
C THR A 60 2.62 10.82 14.13
N VAL A 61 3.03 9.68 14.67
CA VAL A 61 3.38 8.51 13.84
C VAL A 61 2.15 7.95 13.11
N TYR A 62 0.98 7.92 13.74
CA TYR A 62 -0.27 7.53 13.06
C TYR A 62 -0.56 8.44 11.87
N GLN A 63 -0.45 9.75 12.03
CA GLN A 63 -0.67 10.70 10.93
C GLN A 63 0.30 10.45 9.78
N LEU A 64 1.59 10.20 10.08
CA LEU A 64 2.59 9.88 9.05
C LEU A 64 2.27 8.55 8.34
N VAL A 65 1.73 7.56 9.05
CA VAL A 65 1.27 6.30 8.45
C VAL A 65 0.06 6.54 7.54
N GLU A 66 -0.89 7.40 7.94
CA GLU A 66 -2.02 7.77 7.07
C GLU A 66 -1.56 8.52 5.81
N ASP A 67 -0.62 9.45 5.95
CA ASP A 67 0.00 10.15 4.82
C ASP A 67 0.71 9.17 3.87
N TYR A 68 1.42 8.18 4.43
CA TYR A 68 2.04 7.11 3.65
C TYR A 68 1.00 6.29 2.88
N ILE A 69 -0.11 5.91 3.50
CA ILE A 69 -1.19 5.16 2.85
C ILE A 69 -1.72 5.96 1.67
N ILE A 70 -2.01 7.25 1.88
CA ILE A 70 -2.46 8.16 0.82
C ILE A 70 -1.44 8.21 -0.32
N GLN A 71 -0.16 8.35 0.00
CA GLN A 71 0.92 8.43 -0.97
C GLN A 71 1.04 7.16 -1.81
N ILE A 72 0.95 5.98 -1.19
CA ILE A 72 1.01 4.70 -1.92
C ILE A 72 -0.22 4.48 -2.79
N LEU A 73 -1.42 4.79 -2.30
CA LEU A 73 -2.64 4.63 -3.10
C LEU A 73 -2.65 5.54 -4.33
N LYS A 74 -2.06 6.74 -4.23
CA LYS A 74 -1.83 7.63 -5.39
C LYS A 74 -0.71 7.09 -6.28
N SER A 75 0.43 6.71 -5.71
CA SER A 75 1.59 6.21 -6.45
C SER A 75 1.27 4.94 -7.23
N LYS A 76 0.38 4.08 -6.72
CA LYS A 76 -0.14 2.89 -7.40
C LYS A 76 -0.66 3.23 -8.81
N ILE A 77 -1.39 4.33 -8.95
CA ILE A 77 -2.00 4.73 -10.22
C ILE A 77 -0.88 5.04 -11.22
N ILE A 78 0.08 5.86 -10.78
CA ILE A 78 1.24 6.26 -11.56
C ILE A 78 2.13 5.05 -11.92
N PHE A 79 2.33 4.11 -10.99
CA PHE A 79 3.04 2.87 -11.28
C PHE A 79 2.36 2.06 -12.39
N TYR A 80 1.02 1.91 -12.35
CA TYR A 80 0.30 1.20 -13.39
C TYR A 80 0.33 1.93 -14.73
N GLU A 81 0.31 3.26 -14.73
CA GLU A 81 0.50 4.08 -15.93
C GLU A 81 1.87 3.80 -16.56
N TYR A 82 2.97 3.90 -15.80
CA TYR A 82 4.31 3.62 -16.32
C TYR A 82 4.49 2.17 -16.78
N ILE A 83 3.93 1.19 -16.06
CA ILE A 83 3.98 -0.21 -16.52
C ILE A 83 3.19 -0.38 -17.82
N HIS A 84 2.06 0.31 -17.98
CA HIS A 84 1.28 0.26 -19.21
C HIS A 84 2.04 0.87 -20.39
N GLU A 85 2.70 2.02 -20.19
CA GLU A 85 3.58 2.64 -21.18
C GLU A 85 4.69 1.66 -21.62
N LEU A 86 5.37 1.01 -20.68
CA LEU A 86 6.39 0.00 -21.00
C LEU A 86 5.83 -1.20 -21.76
N LYS A 87 4.61 -1.65 -21.45
CA LYS A 87 3.96 -2.72 -22.22
C LYS A 87 3.64 -2.30 -23.64
N ILE A 88 3.29 -1.03 -23.87
CA ILE A 88 3.11 -0.50 -25.23
C ILE A 88 4.45 -0.48 -25.96
N ASP A 89 5.50 0.05 -25.33
CA ASP A 89 6.84 0.08 -25.91
C ASP A 89 7.38 -1.34 -26.23
N GLU A 90 7.10 -2.32 -25.37
CA GLU A 90 7.43 -3.74 -25.59
C GLU A 90 6.74 -4.29 -26.86
N LEU A 91 5.43 -4.04 -27.01
CA LEU A 91 4.67 -4.45 -28.20
C LEU A 91 5.17 -3.76 -29.48
N GLU A 92 5.66 -2.53 -29.35
CA GLU A 92 6.22 -1.76 -30.45
C GLU A 92 7.72 -2.04 -30.70
N ASN A 93 8.32 -2.99 -29.97
CA ASN A 93 9.75 -3.34 -30.03
C ASN A 93 10.68 -2.14 -29.78
N ARG A 94 10.27 -1.22 -28.91
CA ARG A 94 11.10 -0.11 -28.44
C ARG A 94 11.94 -0.54 -27.24
N VAL A 95 13.00 0.22 -26.97
CA VAL A 95 13.82 0.00 -25.77
C VAL A 95 13.01 0.42 -24.55
N LEU A 96 12.91 -0.48 -23.56
CA LEU A 96 12.18 -0.25 -22.32
C LEU A 96 13.00 0.63 -21.36
N ASP A 97 12.44 1.77 -20.97
CA ASP A 97 13.05 2.67 -19.99
C ASP A 97 12.34 2.63 -18.63
N TYR A 98 12.92 1.87 -17.70
CA TYR A 98 12.39 1.70 -16.34
C TYR A 98 12.67 2.89 -15.41
N THR A 99 13.32 3.96 -15.87
CA THR A 99 13.76 5.09 -15.03
C THR A 99 12.61 5.69 -14.22
N ASN A 100 11.43 5.86 -14.82
CA ASN A 100 10.27 6.43 -14.14
C ASN A 100 9.76 5.54 -12.99
N ILE A 101 9.66 4.22 -13.23
CA ILE A 101 9.28 3.24 -12.20
C ILE A 101 10.30 3.23 -11.06
N ARG A 102 11.60 3.16 -11.40
CA ARG A 102 12.70 3.11 -10.42
C ARG A 102 12.74 4.37 -9.56
N ASN A 103 12.55 5.55 -10.16
CA ASN A 103 12.51 6.81 -9.44
C ASN A 103 11.29 6.91 -8.51
N LEU A 104 10.11 6.47 -8.96
CA LEU A 104 8.91 6.46 -8.12
C LEU A 104 9.06 5.47 -6.95
N ALA A 105 9.66 4.30 -7.19
CA ALA A 105 9.97 3.33 -6.15
C ALA A 105 10.97 3.89 -5.13
N HIS A 106 12.05 4.54 -5.58
CA HIS A 106 13.01 5.17 -4.68
C HIS A 106 12.37 6.26 -3.80
N LYS A 107 11.50 7.10 -4.35
CA LYS A 107 10.81 8.15 -3.57
C LYS A 107 9.98 7.53 -2.45
N ASN A 108 9.20 6.51 -2.77
CA ASN A 108 8.39 5.78 -1.78
C ASN A 108 9.26 4.98 -0.79
N LEU A 109 10.42 4.48 -1.23
CA LEU A 109 11.37 3.76 -0.40
C LEU A 109 11.92 4.61 0.76
N GLY A 110 12.12 5.91 0.53
CA GLY A 110 12.53 6.85 1.58
C GLY A 110 11.50 6.91 2.72
N VAL A 111 10.22 6.98 2.39
CA VAL A 111 9.12 7.09 3.37
C VAL A 111 8.97 5.82 4.19
N VAL A 112 8.93 4.65 3.53
CA VAL A 112 8.75 3.36 4.24
C VAL A 112 9.90 3.04 5.18
N ARG A 113 11.13 3.47 4.84
CA ARG A 113 12.30 3.30 5.71
C ARG A 113 12.18 4.13 6.96
N ASN A 114 11.74 5.39 6.84
CA ASN A 114 11.53 6.25 7.99
C ASN A 114 10.46 5.68 8.92
N LEU A 115 9.38 5.12 8.36
CA LEU A 115 8.30 4.53 9.13
C LEU A 115 8.49 3.05 9.49
N ARG A 116 9.65 2.44 9.20
CA ARG A 116 9.93 1.01 9.48
C ARG A 116 8.88 0.03 8.94
N ILE A 117 8.33 0.30 7.75
CA ILE A 117 7.34 -0.56 7.08
C ILE A 117 8.08 -1.60 6.23
N LYS A 118 8.52 -2.70 6.86
CA LYS A 118 9.51 -3.66 6.30
C LYS A 118 9.01 -4.43 5.08
N ASP A 119 7.73 -4.79 5.03
CA ASP A 119 7.14 -5.46 3.88
C ASP A 119 7.13 -4.56 2.63
N ALA A 120 6.68 -3.32 2.79
CA ALA A 120 6.72 -2.33 1.72
C ALA A 120 8.16 -1.99 1.29
N GLU A 121 9.12 -1.94 2.23
CA GLU A 121 10.53 -1.76 1.89
C GLU A 121 11.04 -2.88 0.96
N LYS A 122 10.74 -4.14 1.27
CA LYS A 122 11.14 -5.29 0.42
C LYS A 122 10.49 -5.22 -0.97
N LEU A 123 9.20 -4.87 -1.03
CA LEU A 123 8.48 -4.71 -2.29
C LEU A 123 9.06 -3.57 -3.15
N LEU A 124 9.32 -2.42 -2.55
CA LEU A 124 9.89 -1.27 -3.26
C LEU A 124 11.31 -1.52 -3.76
N LYS A 125 12.14 -2.22 -2.98
CA LYS A 125 13.44 -2.70 -3.45
C LYS A 125 13.28 -3.64 -4.64
N THR A 126 12.32 -4.56 -4.60
CA THR A 126 12.04 -5.47 -5.71
C THR A 126 11.67 -4.69 -6.98
N ILE A 127 10.75 -3.72 -6.86
CA ILE A 127 10.33 -2.86 -7.98
C ILE A 127 11.49 -2.07 -8.60
N MET A 128 12.50 -1.69 -7.81
CA MET A 128 13.67 -0.94 -8.33
C MET A 128 14.54 -1.76 -9.29
N TYR A 129 14.55 -3.09 -9.16
CA TYR A 129 15.46 -3.96 -9.92
C TYR A 129 14.73 -4.90 -10.87
N GLU A 130 13.43 -5.09 -10.71
CA GLU A 130 12.63 -5.94 -11.58
C GLU A 130 12.46 -5.35 -12.98
N GLU A 131 12.48 -6.23 -13.98
CA GLU A 131 12.29 -5.89 -15.39
C GLU A 131 11.10 -6.66 -16.01
N ASP A 132 10.67 -7.76 -15.40
CA ASP A 132 9.43 -8.45 -15.77
C ASP A 132 8.20 -7.57 -15.47
N LEU A 133 7.53 -7.13 -16.54
CA LEU A 133 6.39 -6.21 -16.44
C LEU A 133 5.17 -6.82 -15.74
N ASP A 134 4.98 -8.14 -15.80
CA ASP A 134 3.88 -8.80 -15.09
C ASP A 134 4.19 -8.97 -13.61
N TYR A 135 5.43 -9.30 -13.25
CA TYR A 135 5.88 -9.35 -11.87
C TYR A 135 5.88 -7.96 -11.22
N LEU A 136 6.24 -6.90 -11.96
CA LEU A 136 6.09 -5.52 -11.52
C LEU A 136 4.64 -5.18 -11.15
N ARG A 137 3.66 -5.62 -11.95
CA ARG A 137 2.23 -5.41 -11.61
C ARG A 137 1.82 -6.13 -10.33
N LEU A 138 2.34 -7.34 -10.11
CA LEU A 138 2.12 -8.07 -8.86
C LEU A 138 2.75 -7.33 -7.68
N CYS A 139 3.96 -6.79 -7.82
CA CYS A 139 4.64 -6.03 -6.77
C CYS A 139 3.86 -4.77 -6.40
N VAL A 140 3.38 -4.01 -7.39
CA VAL A 140 2.55 -2.81 -7.17
C VAL A 140 1.24 -3.18 -6.47
N LYS A 141 0.64 -4.32 -6.83
CA LYS A 141 -0.57 -4.81 -6.16
C LYS A 141 -0.30 -5.19 -4.71
N ALA A 142 0.81 -5.88 -4.43
CA ALA A 142 1.21 -6.21 -3.07
C ALA A 142 1.52 -4.96 -2.24
N LEU A 143 2.10 -3.93 -2.86
CA LEU A 143 2.39 -2.66 -2.21
C LEU A 143 1.09 -1.94 -1.79
N GLU A 144 0.08 -1.92 -2.67
CA GLU A 144 -1.27 -1.46 -2.30
C GLU A 144 -1.82 -2.25 -1.10
N ILE A 145 -1.77 -3.58 -1.17
CA ILE A 145 -2.29 -4.45 -0.10
C ILE A 145 -1.57 -4.14 1.22
N SER A 146 -0.24 -4.01 1.23
CA SER A 146 0.52 -3.66 2.44
C SER A 146 0.07 -2.32 3.03
N ALA A 147 -0.19 -1.30 2.21
CA ALA A 147 -0.68 -0.01 2.70
C ALA A 147 -2.09 -0.12 3.27
N VAL A 148 -3.00 -0.83 2.59
CA VAL A 148 -4.37 -1.07 3.09
C VAL A 148 -4.34 -1.78 4.44
N LYS A 149 -3.41 -2.72 4.65
CA LYS A 149 -3.29 -3.47 5.91
C LYS A 149 -2.94 -2.59 7.11
N LEU A 150 -2.27 -1.46 6.92
CA LEU A 150 -1.87 -0.55 8.01
C LEU A 150 -3.06 0.16 8.64
N ASN A 151 -3.97 0.67 7.81
CA ASN A 151 -5.22 1.27 8.26
C ASN A 151 -6.31 1.08 7.18
N PRO A 152 -7.08 -0.02 7.25
CA PRO A 152 -8.08 -0.34 6.23
C PRO A 152 -9.20 0.69 6.09
N LEU A 153 -9.55 1.38 7.18
CA LEU A 153 -10.60 2.39 7.17
C LEU A 153 -10.12 3.64 6.41
N CYS A 154 -8.94 4.15 6.76
CA CYS A 154 -8.30 5.26 6.04
C CYS A 154 -8.16 4.91 4.55
N ALA A 155 -7.60 3.74 4.23
CA ALA A 155 -7.42 3.32 2.84
C ALA A 155 -8.75 3.25 2.06
N TYR A 156 -9.82 2.75 2.67
CA TYR A 156 -11.14 2.70 2.05
C TYR A 156 -11.70 4.09 1.74
N GLU A 157 -11.56 5.04 2.65
CA GLU A 157 -12.00 6.43 2.46
C GLU A 157 -11.22 7.10 1.33
N ILE A 158 -9.90 6.90 1.28
CA ILE A 158 -9.04 7.45 0.23
C ILE A 158 -9.38 6.84 -1.14
N LEU A 159 -9.60 5.53 -1.23
CA LEU A 159 -9.99 4.88 -2.47
C LEU A 159 -11.32 5.43 -3.01
N LYS A 160 -12.29 5.72 -2.13
CA LYS A 160 -13.54 6.40 -2.54
C LYS A 160 -13.28 7.79 -3.11
N LEU A 161 -12.43 8.59 -2.46
CA LEU A 161 -12.11 9.93 -2.93
C LEU A 161 -11.42 9.91 -4.30
N ILE A 162 -10.50 8.96 -4.51
CA ILE A 162 -9.85 8.74 -5.81
C ILE A 162 -10.88 8.38 -6.88
N GLN A 163 -11.81 7.47 -6.58
CA GLN A 163 -12.87 7.07 -7.52
C GLN A 163 -13.76 8.25 -7.92
N VAL A 164 -14.18 9.08 -6.96
CA VAL A 164 -15.00 10.27 -7.23
C VAL A 164 -14.25 11.25 -8.11
N LYS A 165 -12.96 11.51 -7.83
CA LYS A 165 -12.15 12.44 -8.62
C LYS A 165 -11.97 11.98 -10.07
N ASN A 166 -11.82 10.68 -10.30
CA ASN A 166 -11.67 10.12 -11.65
C ASN A 166 -13.00 10.00 -12.42
N SER A 167 -14.14 10.21 -11.75
CA SER A 167 -15.48 10.18 -12.37
C SER A 167 -16.01 11.57 -12.75
N LEU A 168 -15.27 12.63 -12.41
CA LEU A 168 -15.52 14.03 -12.75
C LEU A 168 -14.68 14.44 -13.97
#